data_AF-A0AAW4BZZ5-F1
#
_entry.id   AF-A0AAW4BZZ5-F1
#
_cell.length_a   1.000
_cell.length_b   1.000
_cell.length_c   1.000
_cell.angle_alpha   90.00
_cell.angle_beta   90.00
_cell.angle_gamma   90.00
#
_symmetry.space_group_name_H-M   'P 1'
#
loop_
_entity.id
_entity.type
_entity.pdbx_description
1 polymer ?
#
loop_
_entity_poly.entity_id
_entity_poly.type
_entity_poly.pdbx_seq_one_letter_code
_entity_poly.pdbx_strand_id
1 'polypeptide(L)' 'MAELNDQFAFITDPVGRAVVLDEMAYAARRRREVDDGDLIDMLEIVEAARLWALD' A
#
# COMPACT_ATOMS: atom_id res chain seq x y z
N MET A 1 -4.26 11.61 -5.21
CA MET A 1 -3.56 12.27 -4.08
C MET A 1 -4.35 12.18 -2.77
N ALA A 2 -5.68 12.36 -2.74
CA ALA A 2 -6.47 12.21 -1.51
C ALA A 2 -6.45 10.79 -0.90
N GLU A 3 -6.49 9.74 -1.74
CA GLU A 3 -6.51 8.35 -1.29
C GLU A 3 -5.22 7.87 -0.61
N LEU A 4 -4.05 8.47 -0.91
CA LEU A 4 -2.78 8.09 -0.26
C LEU A 4 -2.67 8.65 1.17
N ASN A 5 -3.38 9.73 1.47
CA ASN A 5 -3.26 10.44 2.75
C ASN A 5 -4.34 10.06 3.76
N ASP A 6 -5.21 9.10 3.44
CA ASP A 6 -6.18 8.57 4.39
C ASP A 6 -5.49 7.57 5.33
N GLN A 7 -4.74 8.12 6.29
CA GLN A 7 -4.12 7.36 7.38
C GLN A 7 -5.18 6.72 8.30
N PHE A 8 -6.40 7.28 8.33
CA PHE A 8 -7.50 6.77 9.14
C PHE A 8 -7.98 5.40 8.63
N ALA A 9 -7.90 5.16 7.32
CA ALA A 9 -8.28 3.89 6.71
C ALA A 9 -7.45 2.69 7.20
N PHE A 10 -6.15 2.87 7.52
CA PHE A 10 -5.34 1.78 8.09
C PHE A 10 -5.75 1.41 9.52
N ILE A 11 -6.40 2.32 10.24
CA ILE A 11 -6.87 2.08 11.61
C ILE A 11 -8.24 1.40 11.60
N THR A 12 -9.11 1.74 10.65
CA THR A 12 -10.50 1.25 10.62
C THR A 12 -10.73 0.04 9.71
N ASP A 13 -9.92 -0.13 8.67
CA ASP A 13 -9.96 -1.28 7.75
C ASP A 13 -8.54 -1.61 7.23
N PRO A 14 -7.67 -2.18 8.09
CA PRO A 14 -6.29 -2.47 7.71
C PRO A 14 -6.17 -3.40 6.49
N VAL A 15 -7.07 -4.38 6.38
CA VAL A 15 -7.06 -5.38 5.31
C VAL A 15 -7.52 -4.78 3.99
N GLY A 16 -8.67 -4.10 3.96
CA GLY A 16 -9.16 -3.44 2.75
C GLY A 16 -8.20 -2.35 2.28
N ARG A 17 -7.56 -1.65 3.22
CA ARG A 17 -6.56 -0.63 2.88
C ARG A 17 -5.30 -1.21 2.23
N ALA A 18 -4.81 -2.36 2.71
CA ALA A 18 -3.68 -3.05 2.10
C ALA A 18 -3.96 -3.45 0.65
N VAL A 19 -5.15 -4.04 0.38
CA VAL A 19 -5.56 -4.41 -0.99
C VAL A 19 -5.53 -3.21 -1.94
N VAL A 20 -6.04 -2.05 -1.51
CA VAL A 20 -6.02 -0.83 -2.33
C VAL A 20 -4.58 -0.40 -2.62
N LEU A 21 -3.69 -0.44 -1.64
CA LEU A 21 -2.31 0.01 -1.80
C LEU A 21 -1.48 -0.93 -2.67
N ASP A 22 -1.68 -2.24 -2.57
CA ASP A 22 -1.07 -3.22 -3.46
C ASP A 22 -1.45 -2.95 -4.92
N GLU A 23 -2.74 -2.72 -5.18
CA GLU A 23 -3.22 -2.37 -6.53
C GLU A 23 -2.64 -1.05 -7.04
N MET A 24 -2.48 -0.05 -6.17
CA MET A 24 -1.83 1.21 -6.52
C MET A 24 -0.34 1.00 -6.85
N ALA A 25 0.37 0.17 -6.09
CA ALA A 25 1.78 -0.16 -6.34
C ALA A 25 1.95 -0.87 -7.69
N TYR A 26 1.11 -1.88 -7.96
CA TYR A 26 1.11 -2.55 -9.26
C TYR A 26 0.72 -1.62 -10.41
N ALA A 27 -0.23 -0.69 -10.20
CA ALA A 27 -0.60 0.30 -11.21
C ALA A 27 0.56 1.27 -11.51
N ALA A 28 1.30 1.72 -10.50
CA ALA A 28 2.50 2.55 -10.67
C ALA A 28 3.59 1.80 -11.45
N ARG A 29 3.83 0.51 -11.13
CA ARG A 29 4.77 -0.33 -11.87
C ARG A 29 4.37 -0.49 -13.33
N ARG A 30 3.09 -0.77 -13.62
CA ARG A 30 2.57 -0.89 -15.00
C ARG A 30 2.75 0.40 -15.80
N ARG A 31 2.63 1.56 -15.14
CA ARG A 31 2.91 2.88 -15.73
C ARG A 31 4.40 3.21 -15.85
N ARG A 32 5.28 2.33 -15.35
CA ARG A 32 6.74 2.52 -15.28
C ARG A 32 7.14 3.75 -14.46
N GLU A 33 6.33 4.10 -13.48
CA GLU A 33 6.62 5.18 -12.52
C GLU A 33 7.62 4.74 -11.45
N VAL A 34 7.67 3.43 -11.20
CA VAL A 34 8.56 2.76 -10.25
C VAL A 34 9.18 1.52 -10.91
N ASP A 35 10.35 1.10 -10.43
CA ASP A 35 10.99 -0.13 -10.88
C ASP A 35 10.56 -1.36 -10.06
N ASP A 36 11.21 -2.51 -10.31
CA ASP A 36 10.88 -3.75 -9.59
C ASP A 36 11.34 -3.73 -8.13
N GLY A 37 12.43 -3.02 -7.80
CA GLY A 37 12.91 -2.87 -6.43
C GLY A 37 11.98 -1.98 -5.63
N ASP A 38 11.64 -0.81 -6.19
CA ASP A 38 10.65 0.10 -5.61
C ASP A 38 9.30 -0.60 -5.34
N LEU A 39 8.84 -1.44 -6.28
CA LEU A 39 7.60 -2.20 -6.12
C LEU A 39 7.68 -3.17 -4.92
N ILE A 40 8.79 -3.88 -4.77
CA ILE A 40 8.98 -4.81 -3.64
C ILE A 40 8.93 -4.04 -2.33
N ASP A 41 9.68 -2.94 -2.22
CA ASP A 41 9.71 -2.10 -1.02
C ASP A 41 8.30 -1.58 -0.68
N MET A 42 7.54 -1.13 -1.68
CA MET A 42 6.16 -0.67 -1.48
C MET A 42 5.26 -1.76 -0.90
N LEU A 43 5.32 -2.99 -1.43
CA LEU A 43 4.50 -4.11 -0.95
C LEU A 43 4.92 -4.55 0.47
N GLU A 44 6.22 -4.56 0.76
CA GLU A 44 6.73 -4.88 2.10
C GLU A 44 6.27 -3.86 3.15
N ILE A 45 6.29 -2.56 2.82
CA ILE A 45 5.81 -1.51 3.71
C ILE A 45 4.30 -1.66 3.96
N VAL A 46 3.51 -1.96 2.93
CA VAL A 46 2.05 -2.15 3.06
C VAL A 46 1.74 -3.33 3.98
N GLU A 47 2.43 -4.46 3.80
CA GLU A 47 2.21 -5.64 4.64
C GLU A 47 2.67 -5.39 6.09
N ALA A 48 3.80 -4.72 6.30
CA ALA A 48 4.25 -4.34 7.64
C ALA A 48 3.23 -3.43 8.36
N ALA A 49 2.66 -2.45 7.64
CA ALA A 49 1.63 -1.57 8.19
C ALA A 49 0.34 -2.33 8.51
N ARG A 50 -0.06 -3.29 7.66
CA ARG A 50 -1.22 -4.15 7.89
C ARG A 50 -1.04 -5.00 9.15
N LEU A 51 0.13 -5.61 9.33
CA LEU A 51 0.44 -6.43 10.50
C LEU A 51 0.42 -5.59 11.78
N TRP A 52 1.08 -4.44 11.78
CA TRP A 52 1.08 -3.52 12.93
C TRP A 52 -0.32 -3.08 13.35
N ALA A 53 -1.23 -2.84 12.40
CA ALA A 53 -2.60 -2.39 12.69
C ALA A 53 -3.54 -3.52 13.13
N LEU A 54 -3.13 -4.79 13.00
CA LEU A 54 -3.90 -5.96 13.44
C LEU A 54 -3.44 -6.52 14.79
N ASP A 55 -2.29 -6.07 15.30
CA ASP A 55 -1.77 -6.35 16.64
C ASP A 55 -2.41 -5.43 17.71
#